data_AF-A0A6U4MPD9-F1
#
_entry.id   AF-A0A6U4MPD9-F1
#
_cell.length_a   1.000
_cell.length_b   1.000
_cell.length_c   1.000
_cell.angle_alpha   90.00
_cell.angle_beta   90.00
_cell.angle_gamma   90.00
#
_symmetry.space_group_name_H-M   'P 1'
#
loop_
_entity.id
_entity.type
_entity.pdbx_description
1 polymer ?
#
loop_
_entity_poly.entity_id
_entity_poly.type
_entity_poly.pdbx_seq_one_letter_code
_entity_poly.pdbx_strand_id
1 'polypeptide(L)'
;MSRVPTPGSVASKKSNASKNYKKVAAGATVDEGLFAAGTKVATAVKKDDLNTMLAKKPAHVETDSVVLTGGELSRLRNLATLVDRSELERQRQEQEQEKAAAQAKARERKEKMIAMEAQRKANLAKSDLELEDETKMANQLENAERARDEQLDHVKHMNQMMLYAKCVTIRDAQLLEKQMIQKERADQEKAYDLMMEQERIKAIKLAEEREAVKAQERLRGAAIIRMQIEQREKERIREQEQLDMEREAMLRQIDRLKVEETEKEEERKVAGRLLLEEAALANQEQIRRKDDIRRKLGEEEQRIADYIKEKDRKEQERQEAIDAEVKRKAEETARLRALQEKAADKQAEADALRAKRAQEDYERSYRARERAEVEKKQRMMADIMQSRVDQKRSKEVVQAEAAQMEKQQFERILAVQRAAEESEQAKEYAAHQRRINHNEEIRLQISENDEKRSRARQEFLEEGSKIRHAKELETRRLETIKQRKLAELQRAGVPEKYLAELQNKKI
;
A
#
# COMPACT_ATOMS: atom_id res chain seq x y z
N MET A 1 -24.66 -6.42 -5.21
CA MET A 1 -24.91 -6.96 -3.86
C MET A 1 -23.68 -6.68 -3.00
N SER A 2 -23.92 -6.14 -1.79
CA SER A 2 -23.01 -6.02 -0.63
C SER A 2 -21.60 -5.46 -0.88
N ARG A 3 -21.40 -4.13 -0.86
CA ARG A 3 -21.05 -3.27 0.30
C ARG A 3 -19.84 -3.75 1.12
N VAL A 4 -18.70 -3.07 0.91
CA VAL A 4 -17.55 -3.01 1.83
C VAL A 4 -17.61 -1.66 2.58
N PRO A 5 -17.42 -1.59 3.90
CA PRO A 5 -17.50 -0.34 4.65
C PRO A 5 -16.13 0.35 4.82
N THR A 6 -16.18 1.67 4.89
CA THR A 6 -15.14 2.62 5.26
C THR A 6 -14.78 2.57 6.76
N PRO A 7 -13.55 2.91 7.18
CA PRO A 7 -13.28 3.23 8.58
C PRO A 7 -13.53 4.72 8.84
N GLY A 8 -14.54 4.99 9.66
CA GLY A 8 -14.92 6.32 10.13
C GLY A 8 -14.04 6.84 11.27
N SER A 9 -14.03 8.17 11.37
CA SER A 9 -13.45 9.00 12.42
C SER A 9 -13.89 8.61 13.83
N VAL A 10 -12.96 8.58 14.78
CA VAL A 10 -13.27 8.60 16.22
C VAL A 10 -12.82 9.95 16.78
N ALA A 11 -13.78 10.85 16.93
CA ALA A 11 -13.68 12.03 17.78
C ALA A 11 -14.65 11.87 18.97
N SER A 12 -14.28 12.52 20.08
CA SER A 12 -15.12 12.86 21.24
C SER A 12 -15.31 11.79 22.32
N LYS A 13 -14.61 12.00 23.45
CA LYS A 13 -15.24 12.03 24.79
C LYS A 13 -14.40 12.94 25.71
N LYS A 14 -14.78 14.22 25.74
CA LYS A 14 -14.49 15.14 26.85
C LYS A 14 -15.58 14.93 27.90
N SER A 15 -15.21 14.63 29.13
CA SER A 15 -16.11 14.74 30.30
C SER A 15 -15.57 15.81 31.23
N ASN A 16 -16.02 17.05 31.00
CA ASN A 16 -15.98 18.13 31.98
C ASN A 16 -17.28 18.05 32.79
N ALA A 17 -17.19 17.68 34.07
CA ALA A 17 -18.32 17.74 35.00
C ALA A 17 -18.11 18.90 36.00
N SER A 18 -18.81 19.99 35.68
CA SER A 18 -19.39 21.03 36.53
C SER A 18 -18.87 21.20 37.97
N LYS A 19 -18.01 22.21 38.17
CA LYS A 19 -17.93 22.99 39.41
C LYS A 19 -19.09 24.00 39.42
N ASN A 20 -20.07 23.80 40.29
CA ASN A 20 -21.10 24.80 40.57
C ASN A 20 -20.54 25.87 41.53
N TYR A 21 -20.04 26.97 40.99
CA TYR A 21 -19.95 28.25 41.70
C TYR A 21 -21.30 28.96 41.59
N LYS A 22 -21.99 29.18 42.71
CA LYS A 22 -23.13 30.10 42.75
C LYS A 22 -22.65 31.44 43.29
N LYS A 23 -22.58 32.41 42.39
CA LYS A 23 -22.30 33.83 42.66
C LYS A 23 -23.40 34.42 43.56
N VAL A 24 -22.93 35.24 44.49
CA VAL A 24 -23.69 36.26 45.23
C VAL A 24 -24.06 37.39 44.27
N ALA A 25 -25.31 37.84 44.33
CA ALA A 25 -25.72 39.15 43.84
C ALA A 25 -26.73 39.76 44.82
N ALA A 26 -26.52 41.05 45.11
CA ALA A 26 -27.33 41.92 45.95
C ALA A 26 -28.38 42.65 45.10
N GLY A 27 -29.53 42.96 45.70
CA GLY A 27 -30.52 43.86 45.10
C GLY A 27 -31.91 43.72 45.73
N ALA A 28 -32.38 44.81 46.34
CA ALA A 28 -33.60 44.95 47.13
C ALA A 28 -34.91 44.64 46.37
N THR A 29 -35.94 44.24 47.13
CA THR A 29 -37.28 44.86 47.06
C THR A 29 -38.12 44.38 48.25
N VAL A 30 -38.57 45.34 49.03
CA VAL A 30 -39.69 45.22 49.97
C VAL A 30 -40.95 45.31 49.13
N ASP A 31 -41.90 44.39 49.29
CA ASP A 31 -43.30 44.79 49.30
C ASP A 31 -44.18 43.83 50.09
N GLU A 32 -45.16 44.46 50.71
CA GLU A 32 -46.20 43.97 51.57
C GLU A 32 -47.20 43.08 50.81
N GLY A 33 -47.67 42.04 51.49
CA GLY A 33 -48.79 41.27 51.00
C GLY A 33 -48.98 39.98 51.77
N LEU A 34 -50.24 39.72 52.11
CA LEU A 34 -50.77 38.42 52.51
C LEU A 34 -50.59 38.00 53.96
N PHE A 35 -51.33 38.71 54.81
CA PHE A 35 -52.08 38.07 55.90
C PHE A 35 -52.90 36.87 55.40
N ALA A 36 -52.70 35.70 56.02
CA ALA A 36 -53.67 34.66 56.41
C ALA A 36 -52.86 33.42 56.84
N ALA A 37 -53.09 32.68 57.93
CA ALA A 37 -54.17 32.63 58.89
C ALA A 37 -53.69 31.96 60.20
N GLY A 38 -54.31 32.34 61.31
CA GLY A 38 -54.75 31.39 62.33
C GLY A 38 -53.78 31.00 63.45
N THR A 39 -53.81 31.71 64.58
CA THR A 39 -54.08 31.07 65.89
C THR A 39 -54.59 32.12 66.90
N LYS A 40 -55.79 31.91 67.46
CA LYS A 40 -56.38 32.71 68.54
C LYS A 40 -55.94 32.15 69.89
N VAL A 41 -55.37 32.96 70.80
CA VAL A 41 -55.55 32.78 72.27
C VAL A 41 -55.40 34.12 73.03
N ALA A 42 -56.40 34.37 73.88
CA ALA A 42 -56.47 35.18 75.11
C ALA A 42 -56.34 36.73 75.07
N THR A 43 -57.49 37.31 75.44
CA THR A 43 -57.81 38.70 75.80
C THR A 43 -56.96 39.29 76.93
N ALA A 44 -56.31 40.42 76.67
CA ALA A 44 -55.82 41.34 77.69
C ALA A 44 -56.76 42.55 77.77
N VAL A 45 -57.37 42.76 78.94
CA VAL A 45 -58.19 43.95 79.25
C VAL A 45 -57.24 45.16 79.34
N LYS A 46 -57.55 46.22 78.57
CA LYS A 46 -56.75 47.44 78.52
C LYS A 46 -57.05 48.34 79.72
N LYS A 47 -56.02 49.07 80.15
CA LYS A 47 -55.98 49.94 81.34
C LYS A 47 -56.93 51.15 81.28
N ASP A 48 -57.60 51.36 80.16
CA ASP A 48 -58.45 52.53 79.89
C ASP A 48 -59.91 52.35 80.37
N ASP A 49 -60.37 51.12 80.62
CA ASP A 49 -61.74 50.84 81.10
C ASP A 49 -61.91 51.00 82.62
N LEU A 50 -60.82 51.17 83.38
CA LEU A 50 -60.87 51.32 84.84
C LEU A 50 -61.10 52.78 85.29
N ASN A 51 -60.74 53.76 84.46
CA ASN A 51 -60.89 55.18 84.80
C ASN A 51 -62.31 55.72 84.60
N THR A 52 -63.16 54.99 83.87
CA THR A 52 -64.56 55.35 83.60
C THR A 52 -65.52 54.92 84.71
N MET A 53 -65.11 54.04 85.63
CA MET A 53 -65.93 53.59 86.77
C MET A 53 -65.66 54.35 88.08
N LEU A 54 -64.62 55.18 88.16
CA LEU A 54 -64.27 55.94 89.38
C LEU A 54 -64.85 57.37 89.43
N ALA A 55 -65.53 57.82 88.37
CA ALA A 55 -65.95 59.21 88.18
C ALA A 55 -67.47 59.43 88.30
N LYS A 56 -68.12 58.87 89.32
CA LYS A 56 -69.51 59.22 89.68
C LYS A 56 -69.67 59.36 91.21
N LYS A 57 -69.83 60.60 91.67
CA LYS A 57 -70.47 60.93 92.95
C LYS A 57 -71.85 61.51 92.66
N PRO A 58 -72.88 61.06 93.38
CA PRO A 58 -73.93 61.98 93.83
C PRO A 58 -74.31 61.67 95.30
N ALA A 59 -74.97 62.50 96.09
CA ALA A 59 -75.14 63.93 96.21
C ALA A 59 -75.62 64.10 97.68
N HIS A 60 -75.15 65.12 98.39
CA HIS A 60 -75.53 65.40 99.77
C HIS A 60 -76.99 65.93 99.79
N VAL A 61 -77.85 65.33 100.62
CA VAL A 61 -79.14 65.92 101.01
C VAL A 61 -79.07 66.16 102.52
N GLU A 62 -79.16 67.42 102.93
CA GLU A 62 -79.25 67.84 104.33
C GLU A 62 -80.70 67.65 104.82
N THR A 63 -80.86 66.86 105.89
CA THR A 63 -82.04 66.90 106.76
C THR A 63 -81.60 66.65 108.20
N ASP A 64 -82.00 67.54 109.11
CA ASP A 64 -81.70 67.53 110.56
C ASP A 64 -82.41 66.38 111.31
N SER A 65 -82.03 65.14 111.02
CA SER A 65 -82.35 64.00 111.88
C SER A 65 -81.24 62.95 111.82
N VAL A 66 -80.55 62.73 112.93
CA VAL A 66 -79.47 61.75 113.05
C VAL A 66 -80.11 60.36 113.22
N VAL A 67 -80.36 59.69 112.09
CA VAL A 67 -80.76 58.27 112.08
C VAL A 67 -79.50 57.42 112.14
N LEU A 68 -79.11 56.99 113.34
CA LEU A 68 -78.03 56.03 113.53
C LEU A 68 -78.41 54.68 112.90
N THR A 69 -77.72 54.29 111.83
CA THR A 69 -77.90 52.96 111.22
C THR A 69 -77.33 51.88 112.14
N GLY A 70 -77.85 50.63 112.07
CA GLY A 70 -77.33 49.52 112.90
C GLY A 70 -75.83 49.27 112.72
N GLY A 71 -75.30 49.61 111.53
CA GLY A 71 -73.86 49.65 111.25
C GLY A 71 -73.12 50.73 112.02
N GLU A 72 -73.68 51.94 112.11
CA GLU A 72 -73.10 53.05 112.90
C GLU A 72 -73.20 52.82 114.41
N LEU A 73 -74.29 52.20 114.89
CA LEU A 73 -74.41 51.80 116.30
C LEU A 73 -73.36 50.73 116.66
N SER A 74 -73.10 49.79 115.76
CA SER A 74 -72.05 48.77 115.93
C SER A 74 -70.65 49.39 115.83
N ARG A 75 -70.45 50.38 114.94
CA ARG A 75 -69.20 51.13 114.82
C ARG A 75 -68.90 51.94 116.07
N LEU A 76 -69.90 52.61 116.64
CA LEU A 76 -69.79 53.35 117.90
C LEU A 76 -69.58 52.42 119.09
N ARG A 77 -70.22 51.24 119.12
CA ARG A 77 -69.93 50.21 120.14
C ARG A 77 -68.49 49.67 120.04
N ASN A 78 -68.00 49.39 118.84
CA ASN A 78 -66.63 48.89 118.63
C ASN A 78 -65.56 49.97 118.87
N LEU A 79 -65.89 51.25 118.67
CA LEU A 79 -65.02 52.39 119.03
C LEU A 79 -65.05 52.71 120.54
N ALA A 80 -66.17 52.44 121.21
CA ALA A 80 -66.32 52.67 122.65
C ALA A 80 -65.71 51.54 123.52
N THR A 81 -65.53 50.34 122.96
CA THR A 81 -64.71 49.31 123.59
C THR A 81 -63.24 49.72 123.48
N LEU A 82 -62.63 50.04 124.62
CA LEU A 82 -61.17 50.15 124.79
C LEU A 82 -60.55 48.77 124.53
N VAL A 83 -60.37 48.46 123.24
CA VAL A 83 -59.54 47.35 122.79
C VAL A 83 -58.10 47.74 123.11
N ASP A 84 -57.46 46.93 123.95
CA ASP A 84 -56.08 47.15 124.34
C ASP A 84 -55.18 47.13 123.08
N ARG A 85 -54.15 47.98 123.05
CA ARG A 85 -53.25 48.13 121.88
C ARG A 85 -52.65 46.79 121.44
N SER A 86 -52.48 45.89 122.42
CA SER A 86 -51.99 44.52 122.27
C SER A 86 -52.89 43.63 121.40
N GLU A 87 -54.21 43.73 121.50
CA GLU A 87 -55.15 42.87 120.77
C GLU A 87 -55.28 43.28 119.29
N LEU A 88 -55.19 44.58 119.01
CA LEU A 88 -55.24 45.12 117.64
C LEU A 88 -53.97 44.79 116.85
N GLU A 89 -52.81 44.81 117.51
CA GLU A 89 -51.55 44.32 116.96
C GLU A 89 -51.59 42.82 116.70
N ARG A 90 -52.21 42.03 117.59
CA ARG A 90 -52.34 40.58 117.40
C ARG A 90 -53.21 40.21 116.19
N GLN A 91 -54.35 40.87 115.99
CA GLN A 91 -55.19 40.64 114.82
C GLN A 91 -54.51 41.08 113.52
N ARG A 92 -53.75 42.19 113.55
CA ARG A 92 -52.98 42.65 112.38
C ARG A 92 -51.87 41.66 112.04
N GLN A 93 -51.18 41.13 113.05
CA GLN A 93 -50.18 40.07 112.90
C GLN A 93 -50.82 38.77 112.38
N GLU A 94 -51.98 38.35 112.88
CA GLU A 94 -52.69 37.16 112.39
C GLU A 94 -53.10 37.31 110.91
N GLN A 95 -53.63 38.48 110.50
CA GLN A 95 -53.96 38.75 109.09
C GLN A 95 -52.72 38.87 108.19
N GLU A 96 -51.63 39.43 108.70
CA GLU A 96 -50.37 39.54 107.98
C GLU A 96 -49.71 38.15 107.84
N GLN A 97 -49.82 37.30 108.85
CA GLN A 97 -49.41 35.89 108.81
C GLN A 97 -50.26 35.08 107.82
N GLU A 98 -51.58 35.29 107.76
CA GLU A 98 -52.46 34.59 106.82
C GLU A 98 -52.18 35.02 105.37
N LYS A 99 -51.99 36.32 105.12
CA LYS A 99 -51.56 36.86 103.82
C LYS A 99 -50.16 36.40 103.45
N ALA A 100 -49.22 36.37 104.40
CA ALA A 100 -47.88 35.85 104.19
C ALA A 100 -47.88 34.36 103.88
N ALA A 101 -48.73 33.56 104.54
CA ALA A 101 -48.90 32.13 104.27
C ALA A 101 -49.52 31.87 102.89
N ALA A 102 -50.52 32.67 102.48
CA ALA A 102 -51.10 32.62 101.14
C ALA A 102 -50.08 33.03 100.06
N GLN A 103 -49.29 34.08 100.30
CA GLN A 103 -48.22 34.51 99.40
C GLN A 103 -47.06 33.53 99.36
N ALA A 104 -46.72 32.86 100.47
CA ALA A 104 -45.67 31.85 100.53
C ALA A 104 -46.03 30.65 99.64
N LYS A 105 -47.27 30.14 99.70
CA LYS A 105 -47.74 29.08 98.80
C LYS A 105 -47.72 29.49 97.33
N ALA A 106 -47.98 30.76 97.01
CA ALA A 106 -47.88 31.28 95.64
C ALA A 106 -46.43 31.46 95.16
N ARG A 107 -45.52 31.90 96.05
CA ARG A 107 -44.08 32.03 95.78
C ARG A 107 -43.43 30.68 95.56
N GLU A 108 -43.74 29.68 96.39
CA GLU A 108 -43.22 28.31 96.25
C GLU A 108 -43.66 27.68 94.92
N ARG A 109 -44.91 27.92 94.48
CA ARG A 109 -45.38 27.50 93.14
C ARG A 109 -44.64 28.22 92.02
N LYS A 110 -44.38 29.52 92.17
CA LYS A 110 -43.62 30.32 91.20
C LYS A 110 -42.16 29.85 91.11
N GLU A 111 -41.51 29.58 92.24
CA GLU A 111 -40.15 29.03 92.29
C GLU A 111 -40.07 27.63 91.69
N LYS A 112 -41.02 26.74 91.98
CA LYS A 112 -41.11 25.42 91.34
C LYS A 112 -41.30 25.52 89.83
N MET A 113 -42.10 26.47 89.35
CA MET A 113 -42.27 26.73 87.91
C MET A 113 -40.99 27.28 87.27
N ILE A 114 -40.29 28.21 87.93
CA ILE A 114 -39.01 28.75 87.45
C ILE A 114 -37.93 27.65 87.42
N ALA A 115 -37.86 26.80 88.44
CA ALA A 115 -36.94 25.67 88.50
C ALA A 115 -37.22 24.63 87.39
N MET A 116 -38.49 24.30 87.15
CA MET A 116 -38.89 23.43 86.04
C MET A 116 -38.61 24.07 84.68
N GLU A 117 -38.79 25.39 84.52
CA GLU A 117 -38.46 26.09 83.27
C GLU A 117 -36.95 26.15 83.03
N ALA A 118 -36.14 26.32 84.08
CA ALA A 118 -34.68 26.26 83.99
C ALA A 118 -34.19 24.85 83.61
N GLN A 119 -34.77 23.81 84.22
CA GLN A 119 -34.48 22.41 83.83
C GLN A 119 -34.92 22.11 82.39
N ARG A 120 -36.07 22.63 81.96
CA ARG A 120 -36.54 22.49 80.58
C ARG A 120 -35.64 23.20 79.57
N LYS A 121 -35.10 24.38 79.91
CA LYS A 121 -34.13 25.10 79.06
C LYS A 121 -32.77 24.41 79.02
N ALA A 122 -32.32 23.81 80.11
CA ALA A 122 -31.06 23.05 80.15
C ALA A 122 -31.15 21.71 79.40
N ASN A 123 -32.31 21.06 79.42
CA ASN A 123 -32.56 19.80 78.74
C ASN A 123 -33.18 19.97 77.33
N LEU A 124 -33.18 21.19 76.79
CA LEU A 124 -33.59 21.41 75.41
C LEU A 124 -32.58 20.71 74.51
N ALA A 125 -33.03 19.81 73.65
CA ALA A 125 -32.16 19.14 72.69
C ALA A 125 -31.48 20.21 71.82
N LYS A 126 -30.16 20.12 71.71
CA LYS A 126 -29.37 21.00 70.85
C LYS A 126 -29.90 20.92 69.43
N SER A 127 -29.90 22.05 68.73
CA SER A 127 -30.34 22.12 67.34
C SER A 127 -29.38 21.32 66.43
N ASP A 128 -29.87 20.74 65.34
CA ASP A 128 -29.04 20.02 64.36
C ASP A 128 -27.87 20.89 63.86
N LEU A 129 -28.08 22.20 63.74
CA LEU A 129 -27.04 23.16 63.37
C LEU A 129 -25.94 23.28 64.44
N GLU A 130 -26.31 23.21 65.72
CA GLU A 130 -25.37 23.30 66.84
C GLU A 130 -24.55 22.01 66.97
N LEU A 131 -25.17 20.84 66.71
CA LEU A 131 -24.47 19.56 66.63
C LEU A 131 -23.47 19.52 65.47
N GLU A 132 -23.85 20.05 64.31
CA GLU A 132 -22.93 20.18 63.17
C GLU A 132 -21.75 21.11 63.49
N ASP A 133 -21.99 22.21 64.18
CA ASP A 133 -20.94 23.15 64.53
C ASP A 133 -20.01 22.59 65.62
N GLU A 134 -20.54 21.84 66.59
CA GLU A 134 -19.74 21.10 67.57
C GLU A 134 -18.88 20.01 66.91
N THR A 135 -19.41 19.27 65.95
CA THR A 135 -18.63 18.25 65.21
C THR A 135 -17.58 18.88 64.30
N LYS A 136 -17.88 20.00 63.63
CA LYS A 136 -16.89 20.78 62.87
C LYS A 136 -15.80 21.32 63.79
N MET A 137 -16.16 21.86 64.95
CA MET A 137 -15.19 22.38 65.92
C MET A 137 -14.33 21.26 66.49
N ALA A 138 -14.90 20.10 66.81
CA ALA A 138 -14.16 18.93 67.27
C ALA A 138 -13.19 18.43 66.20
N ASN A 139 -13.63 18.30 64.94
CA ASN A 139 -12.77 17.92 63.82
C ASN A 139 -11.65 18.94 63.57
N GLN A 140 -11.92 20.24 63.76
CA GLN A 140 -10.92 21.28 63.65
C GLN A 140 -9.87 21.19 64.76
N LEU A 141 -10.30 20.94 66.00
CA LEU A 141 -9.40 20.72 67.14
C LEU A 141 -8.55 19.47 66.94
N GLU A 142 -9.15 18.36 66.51
CA GLU A 142 -8.44 17.12 66.23
C GLU A 142 -7.43 17.29 65.08
N ASN A 143 -7.81 17.97 63.99
CA ASN A 143 -6.88 18.28 62.91
C ASN A 143 -5.75 19.21 63.35
N ALA A 144 -6.03 20.16 64.24
CA ALA A 144 -5.00 21.04 64.80
C ALA A 144 -4.04 20.28 65.73
N GLU A 145 -4.53 19.31 66.50
CA GLU A 145 -3.71 18.41 67.31
C GLU A 145 -2.84 17.51 66.42
N ARG A 146 -3.41 16.85 65.41
CA ARG A 146 -2.62 16.06 64.43
C ARG A 146 -1.55 16.90 63.74
N ALA A 147 -1.87 18.13 63.35
CA ALA A 147 -0.90 19.03 62.73
C ALA A 147 0.23 19.41 63.69
N ARG A 148 -0.02 19.50 65.01
CA ARG A 148 1.02 19.69 66.02
C ARG A 148 1.87 18.43 66.18
N ASP A 149 1.26 17.25 66.19
CA ASP A 149 1.98 15.98 66.28
C ASP A 149 2.88 15.75 65.07
N GLU A 150 2.41 16.09 63.86
CA GLU A 150 3.22 16.04 62.63
C GLU A 150 4.42 17.00 62.64
N GLN A 151 4.40 18.05 63.47
CA GLN A 151 5.53 18.96 63.61
C GLN A 151 6.65 18.42 64.51
N LEU A 152 6.38 17.38 65.31
CA LEU A 152 7.40 16.73 66.14
C LEU A 152 8.48 16.09 65.26
N ASP A 153 9.76 16.30 65.61
CA ASP A 153 10.89 15.86 64.78
C ASP A 153 10.96 14.34 64.57
N HIS A 154 10.60 13.55 65.58
CA HIS A 154 10.52 12.10 65.44
C HIS A 154 9.43 11.67 64.44
N VAL A 155 8.29 12.35 64.43
CA VAL A 155 7.19 12.07 63.48
C VAL A 155 7.60 12.47 62.06
N LYS A 156 8.32 13.59 61.90
CA LYS A 156 8.94 13.95 60.60
C LYS A 156 9.92 12.89 60.10
N HIS A 157 10.75 12.33 60.98
CA HIS A 157 11.66 11.24 60.62
C HIS A 157 10.91 9.96 60.25
N MET A 158 9.87 9.58 60.99
CA MET A 158 8.98 8.45 60.63
C MET A 158 8.30 8.69 59.27
N ASN A 159 7.85 9.91 58.99
CA ASN A 159 7.28 10.28 57.69
C ASN A 159 8.30 10.17 56.55
N GLN A 160 9.57 10.51 56.81
CA GLN A 160 10.66 10.30 55.85
C GLN A 160 10.88 8.81 55.56
N MET A 161 10.89 7.96 56.59
CA MET A 161 11.00 6.50 56.43
C MET A 161 9.81 5.91 55.67
N MET A 162 8.59 6.38 55.97
CA MET A 162 7.38 5.97 55.27
C MET A 162 7.42 6.38 53.78
N LEU A 163 7.86 7.61 53.49
CA LEU A 163 8.02 8.08 52.12
C LEU A 163 9.06 7.24 51.37
N TYR A 164 10.19 6.94 52.00
CA TYR A 164 11.19 6.07 51.43
C TYR A 164 10.63 4.68 51.11
N ALA A 165 9.90 4.05 52.03
CA ALA A 165 9.26 2.75 51.80
C ALA A 165 8.27 2.78 50.62
N LYS A 166 7.47 3.85 50.50
CA LYS A 166 6.56 4.06 49.35
C LYS A 166 7.34 4.22 48.03
N CYS A 167 8.44 4.98 48.04
CA CYS A 167 9.27 5.17 46.86
C CYS A 167 9.98 3.87 46.43
N VAL A 168 10.47 3.08 47.39
CA VAL A 168 11.15 1.80 47.11
C VAL A 168 10.16 0.77 46.55
N THR A 169 8.97 0.66 47.13
CA THR A 169 7.93 -0.25 46.59
C THR A 169 7.51 0.10 45.17
N ILE A 170 7.37 1.39 44.85
CA ILE A 170 7.10 1.83 43.47
C ILE A 170 8.31 1.52 42.56
N ARG A 171 9.54 1.75 43.03
CA ARG A 171 10.75 1.44 42.27
C ARG A 171 10.87 -0.05 41.95
N ASP A 172 10.56 -0.92 42.91
CA ASP A 172 10.61 -2.38 42.71
C ASP A 172 9.56 -2.82 41.69
N ALA A 173 8.35 -2.26 41.76
CA ALA A 173 7.32 -2.48 40.74
C ALA A 173 7.78 -2.00 39.34
N GLN A 174 8.41 -0.83 39.25
CA GLN A 174 8.97 -0.31 37.99
C GLN A 174 10.12 -1.19 37.46
N LEU A 175 10.95 -1.74 38.32
CA LEU A 175 12.02 -2.67 37.94
C LEU A 175 11.44 -3.96 37.35
N LEU A 176 10.40 -4.52 37.97
CA LEU A 176 9.70 -5.70 37.45
C LEU A 176 9.03 -5.39 36.10
N GLU A 177 8.34 -4.25 35.98
CA GLU A 177 7.74 -3.80 34.72
C GLU A 177 8.79 -3.66 33.62
N LYS A 178 9.94 -3.04 33.93
CA LYS A 178 11.06 -2.91 32.99
C LYS A 178 11.59 -4.27 32.53
N GLN A 179 11.72 -5.23 33.43
CA GLN A 179 12.14 -6.60 33.08
C GLN A 179 11.12 -7.29 32.18
N MET A 180 9.82 -7.14 32.46
CA MET A 180 8.75 -7.68 31.61
C MET A 180 8.79 -7.08 30.21
N ILE A 181 8.92 -5.75 30.09
CA ILE A 181 9.06 -5.07 28.80
C ILE A 181 10.29 -5.56 28.03
N GLN A 182 11.43 -5.75 28.71
CA GLN A 182 12.63 -6.28 28.08
C GLN A 182 12.42 -7.71 27.56
N LYS A 183 11.75 -8.56 28.34
CA LYS A 183 11.44 -9.93 27.93
C LYS A 183 10.49 -9.95 26.73
N GLU A 184 9.43 -9.15 26.75
CA GLU A 184 8.50 -9.02 25.61
C GLU A 184 9.20 -8.52 24.35
N ARG A 185 10.09 -7.53 24.46
CA ARG A 185 10.91 -7.06 23.33
C ARG A 185 11.80 -8.16 22.78
N ALA A 186 12.49 -8.90 23.64
CA ALA A 186 13.34 -10.01 23.23
C ALA A 186 12.55 -11.13 22.55
N ASP A 187 11.34 -11.43 23.02
CA ASP A 187 10.48 -12.44 22.40
C ASP A 187 9.89 -11.94 21.06
N GLN A 188 9.60 -10.63 20.93
CA GLN A 188 9.24 -10.02 19.65
C GLN A 188 10.41 -10.05 18.65
N GLU A 189 11.63 -9.72 19.08
CA GLU A 189 12.83 -9.82 18.24
C GLU A 189 13.04 -11.25 17.73
N LYS A 190 12.93 -12.27 18.60
CA LYS A 190 12.97 -13.68 18.18
C LYS A 190 11.87 -14.04 17.17
N ALA A 191 10.67 -13.50 17.34
CA ALA A 191 9.57 -13.74 16.40
C ALA A 191 9.86 -13.09 15.03
N TYR A 192 10.45 -11.90 15.00
CA TYR A 192 10.92 -11.26 13.77
C TYR A 192 12.05 -12.06 13.11
N ASP A 193 13.04 -12.52 13.88
CA ASP A 193 14.14 -13.34 13.35
C ASP A 193 13.61 -14.64 12.72
N LEU A 194 12.63 -15.29 13.37
CA LEU A 194 11.98 -16.48 12.82
C LEU A 194 11.22 -16.15 11.53
N MET A 195 10.49 -15.04 11.48
CA MET A 195 9.78 -14.60 10.26
C MET A 195 10.75 -14.30 9.12
N MET A 196 11.86 -13.62 9.41
CA MET A 196 12.92 -13.33 8.43
C MET A 196 13.58 -14.61 7.92
N GLU A 197 13.86 -15.58 8.79
CA GLU A 197 14.40 -16.88 8.38
C GLU A 197 13.41 -17.69 7.54
N GLN A 198 12.11 -17.63 7.86
CA GLN A 198 11.08 -18.24 7.02
C GLN A 198 11.03 -17.62 5.63
N GLU A 199 11.07 -16.28 5.52
CA GLU A 199 11.13 -15.60 4.22
C GLU A 199 12.42 -15.95 3.46
N ARG A 200 13.57 -16.03 4.15
CA ARG A 200 14.84 -16.49 3.56
C ARG A 200 14.71 -17.90 2.98
N ILE A 201 14.16 -18.83 3.75
CA ILE A 201 13.94 -20.22 3.31
C ILE A 201 12.97 -20.27 2.12
N LYS A 202 11.88 -19.49 2.14
CA LYS A 202 10.95 -19.42 1.00
C LYS A 202 11.64 -18.89 -0.25
N ALA A 203 12.48 -17.86 -0.13
CA ALA A 203 13.23 -17.30 -1.26
C ALA A 203 14.21 -18.33 -1.85
N ILE A 204 14.90 -19.09 -1.00
CA ILE A 204 15.78 -20.19 -1.43
C ILE A 204 14.97 -21.27 -2.16
N LYS A 205 13.85 -21.73 -1.59
CA LYS A 205 12.97 -22.71 -2.24
C LYS A 205 12.47 -22.25 -3.61
N LEU A 206 12.05 -20.99 -3.73
CA LEU A 206 11.62 -20.43 -5.01
C LEU A 206 12.77 -20.41 -6.04
N ALA A 207 14.00 -20.12 -5.60
CA ALA A 207 15.18 -20.17 -6.46
C ALA A 207 15.50 -21.60 -6.90
N GLU A 208 15.45 -22.57 -5.99
CA GLU A 208 15.62 -24.00 -6.28
C GLU A 208 14.56 -24.51 -7.26
N GLU A 209 13.29 -24.14 -7.08
CA GLU A 209 12.20 -24.49 -8.00
C GLU A 209 12.46 -23.94 -9.41
N ARG A 210 12.91 -22.68 -9.51
CA ARG A 210 13.28 -22.07 -10.81
C ARG A 210 14.44 -22.80 -11.46
N GLU A 211 15.44 -23.21 -10.68
CA GLU A 211 16.57 -23.99 -11.20
C GLU A 211 16.14 -25.39 -11.64
N ALA A 212 15.26 -26.05 -10.88
CA ALA A 212 14.70 -27.36 -11.23
C ALA A 212 13.91 -27.30 -12.55
N VAL A 213 13.10 -26.25 -12.77
CA VAL A 213 12.39 -26.04 -14.04
C VAL A 213 13.40 -25.89 -15.19
N LYS A 214 14.43 -25.05 -15.05
CA LYS A 214 15.48 -24.90 -16.06
C LYS A 214 16.22 -26.21 -16.32
N ALA A 215 16.50 -27.01 -15.29
CA ALA A 215 17.12 -28.31 -15.42
C ALA A 215 16.23 -29.30 -16.21
N GLN A 216 14.92 -29.31 -15.94
CA GLN A 216 13.97 -30.11 -16.71
C GLN A 216 13.88 -29.66 -18.17
N GLU A 217 13.89 -28.36 -18.45
CA GLU A 217 13.92 -27.84 -19.82
C GLU A 217 15.20 -28.26 -20.56
N ARG A 218 16.37 -28.20 -19.90
CA ARG A 218 17.63 -28.71 -20.45
C ARG A 218 17.55 -30.21 -20.75
N LEU A 219 16.94 -31.00 -19.85
CA LEU A 219 16.75 -32.44 -20.05
C LEU A 219 15.84 -32.72 -21.26
N ARG A 220 14.73 -32.00 -21.38
CA ARG A 220 13.81 -32.08 -22.52
C ARG A 220 14.49 -31.68 -23.82
N GLY A 221 15.25 -30.58 -23.82
CA GLY A 221 16.06 -30.15 -24.97
C GLY A 221 17.08 -31.22 -25.38
N ALA A 222 17.80 -31.81 -24.42
CA ALA A 222 18.74 -32.89 -24.67
C ALA A 222 18.05 -34.17 -25.18
N ALA A 223 16.83 -34.47 -24.76
CA ALA A 223 16.04 -35.59 -25.29
C ALA A 223 15.66 -35.36 -26.76
N ILE A 224 15.21 -34.16 -27.13
CA ILE A 224 14.88 -33.81 -28.51
C ILE A 224 16.13 -33.92 -29.41
N ILE A 225 17.28 -33.41 -28.97
CA ILE A 225 18.53 -33.52 -29.73
C ILE A 225 18.93 -34.98 -29.92
N ARG A 226 18.81 -35.82 -28.88
CA ARG A 226 19.06 -37.26 -29.00
C ARG A 226 18.13 -37.92 -30.01
N MET A 227 16.84 -37.59 -29.99
CA MET A 227 15.89 -38.09 -31.00
C MET A 227 16.25 -37.63 -32.41
N GLN A 228 16.69 -36.38 -32.60
CA GLN A 228 17.12 -35.88 -33.90
C GLN A 228 18.38 -36.58 -34.41
N ILE A 229 19.34 -36.88 -33.53
CA ILE A 229 20.54 -37.65 -33.88
C ILE A 229 20.14 -39.05 -34.33
N GLU A 230 19.26 -39.72 -33.58
CA GLU A 230 18.77 -41.06 -33.92
C GLU A 230 17.99 -41.07 -35.24
N GLN A 231 17.17 -40.04 -35.50
CA GLN A 231 16.47 -39.87 -36.78
C GLN A 231 17.44 -39.70 -37.95
N ARG A 232 18.45 -38.84 -37.81
CA ARG A 232 19.48 -38.67 -38.85
C ARG A 232 20.30 -39.94 -39.07
N GLU A 233 20.59 -40.69 -38.02
CA GLU A 233 21.28 -41.97 -38.15
C GLU A 233 20.43 -43.01 -38.89
N LYS A 234 19.12 -43.07 -38.61
CA LYS A 234 18.17 -43.90 -39.37
C LYS A 234 18.06 -43.48 -40.82
N GLU A 235 18.05 -42.17 -41.12
CA GLU A 235 18.06 -41.67 -42.50
C GLU A 235 19.35 -42.07 -43.22
N ARG A 236 20.51 -41.91 -42.58
CA ARG A 236 21.80 -42.34 -43.12
C ARG A 236 21.82 -43.85 -43.41
N ILE A 237 21.25 -44.67 -42.54
CA ILE A 237 21.12 -46.12 -42.75
C ILE A 237 20.22 -46.40 -43.96
N ARG A 238 19.06 -45.73 -44.08
CA ARG A 238 18.18 -45.89 -45.26
C ARG A 238 18.85 -45.47 -46.56
N GLU A 239 19.61 -44.39 -46.57
CA GLU A 239 20.38 -43.96 -47.74
C GLU A 239 21.44 -45.00 -48.12
N GLN A 240 22.14 -45.58 -47.13
CA GLN A 240 23.07 -46.68 -47.37
C GLN A 240 22.37 -47.92 -47.94
N GLU A 241 21.22 -48.32 -47.37
CA GLU A 241 20.40 -49.42 -47.90
C GLU A 241 19.93 -49.15 -49.34
N GLN A 242 19.55 -47.90 -49.67
CA GLN A 242 19.19 -47.50 -51.03
C GLN A 242 20.38 -47.62 -52.00
N LEU A 243 21.54 -47.12 -51.60
CA LEU A 243 22.77 -47.24 -52.39
C LEU A 243 23.16 -48.70 -52.60
N ASP A 244 23.00 -49.56 -51.59
CA ASP A 244 23.28 -50.99 -51.70
C ASP A 244 22.28 -51.67 -52.65
N MET A 245 20.99 -51.32 -52.59
CA MET A 245 19.98 -51.81 -53.55
C MET A 245 20.29 -51.34 -54.99
N GLU A 246 20.68 -50.08 -55.18
CA GLU A 246 21.10 -49.56 -56.50
C GLU A 246 22.36 -50.26 -57.01
N ARG A 247 23.32 -50.52 -56.12
CA ARG A 247 24.54 -51.27 -56.44
C ARG A 247 24.22 -52.70 -56.84
N GLU A 248 23.34 -53.39 -56.12
CA GLU A 248 22.88 -54.73 -56.50
C GLU A 248 22.14 -54.72 -57.84
N ALA A 249 21.27 -53.73 -58.07
CA ALA A 249 20.56 -53.58 -59.34
C ALA A 249 21.54 -53.34 -60.51
N MET A 250 22.56 -52.51 -60.31
CA MET A 250 23.62 -52.28 -61.28
C MET A 250 24.41 -53.57 -61.55
N LEU A 251 24.78 -54.33 -60.53
CA LEU A 251 25.47 -55.62 -60.69
C LEU A 251 24.62 -56.62 -61.48
N ARG A 252 23.32 -56.74 -61.17
CA ARG A 252 22.39 -57.59 -61.94
C ARG A 252 22.28 -57.15 -63.40
N GLN A 253 22.30 -55.85 -63.67
CA GLN A 253 22.27 -55.33 -65.04
C GLN A 253 23.58 -55.63 -65.78
N ILE A 254 24.73 -55.50 -65.12
CA ILE A 254 26.04 -55.87 -65.66
C ILE A 254 26.07 -57.36 -66.00
N ASP A 255 25.57 -58.23 -65.12
CA ASP A 255 25.55 -59.67 -65.35
C ASP A 255 24.62 -60.05 -66.51
N ARG A 256 23.46 -59.39 -66.65
CA ARG A 256 22.59 -59.55 -67.83
C ARG A 256 23.31 -59.16 -69.12
N LEU A 257 23.98 -58.01 -69.13
CA LEU A 257 24.73 -57.55 -70.30
C LEU A 257 25.87 -58.50 -70.65
N LYS A 258 26.57 -59.07 -69.66
CA LYS A 258 27.59 -60.11 -69.89
C LYS A 258 27.00 -61.36 -70.52
N VAL A 259 25.84 -61.83 -70.06
CA VAL A 259 25.15 -62.99 -70.66
C VAL A 259 24.78 -62.68 -72.11
N GLU A 260 24.17 -61.52 -72.38
CA GLU A 260 23.84 -61.10 -73.75
C GLU A 260 25.09 -60.96 -74.65
N GLU A 261 26.22 -60.48 -74.12
CA GLU A 261 27.48 -60.43 -74.87
C GLU A 261 28.02 -61.83 -75.17
N THR A 262 27.96 -62.76 -74.19
CA THR A 262 28.37 -64.15 -74.43
C THR A 262 27.49 -64.85 -75.45
N GLU A 263 26.17 -64.61 -75.43
CA GLU A 263 25.24 -65.16 -76.43
C GLU A 263 25.55 -64.60 -77.82
N LYS A 264 25.76 -63.28 -77.96
CA LYS A 264 26.17 -62.65 -79.23
C LYS A 264 27.52 -63.15 -79.73
N GLU A 265 28.46 -63.45 -78.82
CA GLU A 265 29.75 -64.02 -79.19
C GLU A 265 29.62 -65.46 -79.69
N GLU A 266 28.80 -66.28 -79.04
CA GLU A 266 28.47 -67.63 -79.51
C GLU A 266 27.72 -67.61 -80.85
N GLU A 267 26.75 -66.71 -81.03
CA GLU A 267 26.09 -66.48 -82.33
C GLU A 267 27.09 -66.09 -83.43
N ARG A 268 28.06 -65.21 -83.13
CA ARG A 268 29.15 -64.87 -84.05
C ARG A 268 30.04 -66.06 -84.38
N LYS A 269 30.36 -66.91 -83.40
CA LYS A 269 31.14 -68.14 -83.62
C LYS A 269 30.38 -69.13 -84.49
N VAL A 270 29.08 -69.32 -84.25
CA VAL A 270 28.22 -70.19 -85.05
C VAL A 270 28.07 -69.66 -86.47
N ALA A 271 27.80 -68.37 -86.65
CA ALA A 271 27.75 -67.73 -87.97
C ALA A 271 29.10 -67.83 -88.70
N GLY A 272 30.22 -67.66 -87.99
CA GLY A 272 31.56 -67.86 -88.53
C GLY A 272 31.83 -69.30 -88.97
N ARG A 273 31.37 -70.30 -88.21
CA ARG A 273 31.47 -71.72 -88.59
C ARG A 273 30.62 -72.06 -89.80
N LEU A 274 29.37 -71.60 -89.85
CA LEU A 274 28.47 -71.79 -91.00
C LEU A 274 29.07 -71.19 -92.28
N LEU A 275 29.61 -69.97 -92.20
CA LEU A 275 30.24 -69.31 -93.35
C LEU A 275 31.51 -70.05 -93.81
N LEU A 276 32.28 -70.62 -92.88
CA LEU A 276 33.44 -71.45 -93.21
C LEU A 276 33.03 -72.77 -93.88
N GLU A 277 31.93 -73.38 -93.42
CA GLU A 277 31.39 -74.63 -93.98
C GLU A 277 30.80 -74.40 -95.38
N GLU A 278 30.07 -73.30 -95.59
CA GLU A 278 29.61 -72.86 -96.93
C GLU A 278 30.79 -72.58 -97.87
N ALA A 279 31.84 -71.91 -97.38
CA ALA A 279 33.05 -71.68 -98.16
C ALA A 279 33.77 -73.00 -98.50
N ALA A 280 33.81 -73.96 -97.58
CA ALA A 280 34.39 -75.28 -97.81
C ALA A 280 33.58 -76.08 -98.84
N LEU A 281 32.25 -76.06 -98.78
CA LEU A 281 31.36 -76.70 -99.76
C LEU A 281 31.51 -76.05 -101.15
N ALA A 282 31.54 -74.72 -101.24
CA ALA A 282 31.77 -74.00 -102.49
C ALA A 282 33.15 -74.32 -103.08
N ASN A 283 34.18 -74.50 -102.23
CA ASN A 283 35.51 -74.89 -102.66
C ASN A 283 35.56 -76.36 -103.11
N GLN A 284 34.84 -77.26 -102.44
CA GLN A 284 34.67 -78.65 -102.88
C GLN A 284 33.92 -78.74 -104.22
N GLU A 285 32.86 -77.94 -104.42
CA GLU A 285 32.17 -77.86 -105.71
C GLU A 285 33.07 -77.30 -106.82
N GLN A 286 33.89 -76.29 -106.52
CA GLN A 286 34.91 -75.77 -107.44
C GLN A 286 35.93 -76.86 -107.83
N ILE A 287 36.40 -77.65 -106.88
CA ILE A 287 37.32 -78.77 -107.13
C ILE A 287 36.64 -79.83 -108.00
N ARG A 288 35.41 -80.24 -107.68
CA ARG A 288 34.64 -81.20 -108.49
C ARG A 288 34.41 -80.70 -109.91
N ARG A 289 34.03 -79.42 -110.10
CA ARG A 289 33.90 -78.81 -111.43
C ARG A 289 35.23 -78.83 -112.19
N LYS A 290 36.35 -78.55 -111.53
CA LYS A 290 37.69 -78.63 -112.14
C LYS A 290 38.07 -80.06 -112.52
N ASP A 291 37.74 -81.05 -111.69
CA ASP A 291 38.01 -82.46 -111.98
C ASP A 291 37.11 -83.00 -113.11
N ASP A 292 35.84 -82.58 -113.17
CA ASP A 292 34.94 -82.91 -114.29
C ASP A 292 35.42 -82.28 -115.62
N ILE A 293 35.91 -81.04 -115.56
CA ILE A 293 36.57 -80.40 -116.71
C ILE A 293 37.84 -81.18 -117.09
N ARG A 294 38.67 -81.58 -116.12
CA ARG A 294 39.88 -82.38 -116.38
C ARG A 294 39.54 -83.75 -116.98
N ARG A 295 38.46 -84.40 -116.55
CA ARG A 295 38.01 -85.68 -117.10
C ARG A 295 37.51 -85.55 -118.53
N LYS A 296 36.73 -84.49 -118.82
CA LYS A 296 36.27 -84.17 -120.18
C LYS A 296 37.43 -83.79 -121.09
N LEU A 297 38.41 -83.04 -120.59
CA LEU A 297 39.66 -82.77 -121.30
C LEU A 297 40.45 -84.04 -121.57
N GLY A 298 40.55 -84.98 -120.62
CA GLY A 298 41.21 -86.27 -120.85
C GLY A 298 40.51 -87.15 -121.90
N GLU A 299 39.18 -87.16 -121.91
CA GLU A 299 38.35 -87.86 -122.91
C GLU A 299 38.45 -87.19 -124.30
N GLU A 300 38.65 -85.87 -124.36
CA GLU A 300 38.93 -85.12 -125.59
C GLU A 300 40.40 -85.25 -126.04
N GLU A 301 41.37 -85.30 -125.12
CA GLU A 301 42.79 -85.51 -125.37
C GLU A 301 43.06 -86.90 -125.96
N GLN A 302 42.32 -87.93 -125.56
CA GLN A 302 42.42 -89.26 -126.18
C GLN A 302 41.87 -89.27 -127.62
N ARG A 303 40.79 -88.52 -127.91
CA ARG A 303 40.28 -88.35 -129.27
C ARG A 303 41.18 -87.47 -130.14
N ILE A 304 41.84 -86.49 -129.52
CA ILE A 304 42.83 -85.61 -130.16
C ILE A 304 44.14 -86.37 -130.41
N ALA A 305 44.59 -87.26 -129.52
CA ALA A 305 45.79 -88.07 -129.72
C ALA A 305 45.66 -89.07 -130.89
N ASP A 306 44.46 -89.63 -131.10
CA ASP A 306 44.19 -90.51 -132.23
C ASP A 306 44.06 -89.74 -133.56
N TYR A 307 43.64 -88.47 -133.53
CA TYR A 307 43.58 -87.56 -134.69
C TYR A 307 44.94 -86.90 -135.01
N ILE A 308 45.77 -86.63 -134.00
CA ILE A 308 47.11 -86.03 -134.12
C ILE A 308 48.12 -87.04 -134.67
N LYS A 309 48.01 -88.34 -134.38
CA LYS A 309 48.83 -89.39 -135.05
C LYS A 309 48.62 -89.46 -136.57
N GLU A 310 47.44 -89.08 -137.08
CA GLU A 310 47.17 -89.01 -138.52
C GLU A 310 47.54 -87.66 -139.15
N LYS A 311 47.57 -86.58 -138.37
CA LYS A 311 47.85 -85.20 -138.84
C LYS A 311 49.33 -84.79 -138.73
N ASP A 312 50.05 -85.28 -137.72
CA ASP A 312 51.49 -85.00 -137.51
C ASP A 312 52.39 -85.58 -138.61
N ARG A 313 51.91 -86.59 -139.35
CA ARG A 313 52.58 -87.12 -140.55
C ARG A 313 52.50 -86.16 -141.77
N LYS A 314 51.69 -85.11 -141.69
CA LYS A 314 51.45 -84.12 -142.75
C LYS A 314 51.79 -82.67 -142.38
N GLU A 315 52.05 -82.36 -141.10
CA GLU A 315 52.25 -80.98 -140.61
C GLU A 315 53.69 -80.67 -140.17
N GLN A 316 54.58 -81.67 -140.08
CA GLN A 316 56.02 -81.48 -139.85
C GLN A 316 56.73 -80.68 -140.97
N GLU A 317 56.11 -80.52 -142.15
CA GLU A 317 56.68 -79.77 -143.28
C GLU A 317 56.17 -78.31 -143.38
N ARG A 318 55.23 -77.87 -142.53
CA ARG A 318 54.63 -76.52 -142.61
C ARG A 318 54.88 -75.60 -141.42
N GLN A 319 55.35 -76.13 -140.28
CA GLN A 319 55.38 -75.40 -139.02
C GLN A 319 56.75 -74.81 -138.62
N GLU A 320 57.76 -74.84 -139.50
CA GLU A 320 59.03 -74.12 -139.26
C GLU A 320 59.01 -72.68 -139.83
N ALA A 321 57.93 -72.26 -140.49
CA ALA A 321 57.87 -70.97 -141.19
C ALA A 321 57.07 -69.85 -140.48
N ILE A 322 56.33 -70.13 -139.39
CA ILE A 322 55.38 -69.16 -138.80
C ILE A 322 55.80 -68.67 -137.39
N ASP A 323 56.75 -69.32 -136.73
CA ASP A 323 57.17 -68.99 -135.35
C ASP A 323 58.10 -67.77 -135.19
N ALA A 324 58.25 -66.95 -136.24
CA ALA A 324 59.05 -65.72 -136.20
C ALA A 324 58.22 -64.42 -136.04
N GLU A 325 56.89 -64.45 -136.20
CA GLU A 325 56.07 -63.21 -136.23
C GLU A 325 55.33 -62.88 -134.91
N VAL A 326 55.18 -63.85 -134.00
CA VAL A 326 54.39 -63.70 -132.76
C VAL A 326 55.14 -62.96 -131.62
N LYS A 327 56.46 -62.73 -131.76
CA LYS A 327 57.28 -62.01 -130.75
C LYS A 327 57.22 -60.47 -130.82
N ARG A 328 56.34 -59.85 -131.62
CA ARG A 328 56.31 -58.37 -131.81
C ARG A 328 55.06 -57.60 -131.34
N LYS A 329 53.99 -58.23 -130.83
CA LYS A 329 52.77 -57.50 -130.42
C LYS A 329 52.16 -57.96 -129.09
N ALA A 330 53.00 -57.99 -128.04
CA ALA A 330 52.60 -58.28 -126.66
C ALA A 330 52.62 -57.03 -125.75
N GLU A 331 52.41 -55.82 -126.29
CA GLU A 331 52.43 -54.55 -125.54
C GLU A 331 51.13 -53.71 -125.64
N GLU A 332 49.99 -54.31 -125.95
CA GLU A 332 48.69 -53.60 -125.95
C GLU A 332 47.66 -54.17 -124.97
N THR A 333 48.13 -54.65 -123.82
CA THR A 333 47.28 -54.95 -122.64
C THR A 333 47.64 -54.07 -121.44
N ALA A 334 47.68 -52.75 -121.66
CA ALA A 334 47.74 -51.73 -120.61
C ALA A 334 46.60 -50.68 -120.71
N ARG A 335 45.73 -50.78 -121.71
CA ARG A 335 44.70 -49.76 -122.03
C ARG A 335 43.31 -50.05 -121.41
N LEU A 336 43.27 -50.85 -120.34
CA LEU A 336 42.09 -51.13 -119.50
C LEU A 336 42.29 -50.71 -118.03
N ARG A 337 42.90 -49.54 -117.77
CA ARG A 337 42.89 -48.95 -116.40
C ARG A 337 42.61 -47.44 -116.32
N ALA A 338 42.63 -46.68 -117.43
CA ALA A 338 42.47 -45.22 -117.39
C ALA A 338 41.02 -44.71 -117.59
N LEU A 339 40.04 -45.58 -117.86
CA LEU A 339 38.66 -45.15 -118.18
C LEU A 339 37.69 -45.17 -116.99
N GLN A 340 38.08 -45.76 -115.85
CA GLN A 340 37.23 -45.85 -114.65
C GLN A 340 37.58 -44.81 -113.57
N GLU A 341 38.66 -44.05 -113.73
CA GLU A 341 39.06 -42.98 -112.79
C GLU A 341 38.20 -41.71 -112.96
N LYS A 342 37.45 -41.59 -114.05
CA LYS A 342 36.62 -40.41 -114.38
C LYS A 342 35.19 -40.43 -113.79
N ALA A 343 34.79 -41.50 -113.12
CA ALA A 343 33.49 -41.61 -112.46
C ALA A 343 33.51 -41.18 -110.98
N ALA A 344 34.69 -41.14 -110.35
CA ALA A 344 34.87 -40.74 -108.95
C ALA A 344 34.85 -39.22 -108.74
N ASP A 345 35.23 -38.42 -109.74
CA ASP A 345 35.32 -36.96 -109.62
C ASP A 345 33.96 -36.24 -109.62
N LYS A 346 32.91 -36.84 -110.20
CA LYS A 346 31.56 -36.23 -110.23
C LYS A 346 30.81 -36.29 -108.89
N GLN A 347 31.21 -37.18 -107.98
CA GLN A 347 30.64 -37.27 -106.63
C GLN A 347 31.33 -36.29 -105.65
N ALA A 348 32.62 -36.00 -105.87
CA ALA A 348 33.40 -35.05 -105.08
C ALA A 348 32.89 -33.59 -105.21
N GLU A 349 32.40 -33.18 -106.40
CA GLU A 349 31.83 -31.84 -106.61
C GLU A 349 30.44 -31.67 -105.94
N ALA A 350 29.63 -32.73 -105.86
CA ALA A 350 28.33 -32.71 -105.19
C ALA A 350 28.46 -32.65 -103.65
N ASP A 351 29.47 -33.31 -103.08
CA ASP A 351 29.76 -33.26 -101.65
C ASP A 351 30.43 -31.94 -101.23
N ALA A 352 31.22 -31.31 -102.10
CA ALA A 352 31.77 -29.97 -101.85
C ALA A 352 30.69 -28.88 -101.73
N LEU A 353 29.62 -28.95 -102.52
CA LEU A 353 28.46 -28.04 -102.44
C LEU A 353 27.58 -28.31 -101.21
N ARG A 354 27.48 -29.57 -100.76
CA ARG A 354 26.75 -29.96 -99.54
C ARG A 354 27.51 -29.53 -98.27
N ALA A 355 28.83 -29.63 -98.27
CA ALA A 355 29.70 -29.18 -97.18
C ALA A 355 29.65 -27.65 -96.98
N LYS A 356 29.60 -26.86 -98.07
CA LYS A 356 29.47 -25.39 -97.96
C LYS A 356 28.13 -24.94 -97.37
N ARG A 357 27.01 -25.56 -97.75
CA ARG A 357 25.69 -25.27 -97.15
C ARG A 357 25.61 -25.68 -95.67
N ALA A 358 26.19 -26.84 -95.31
CA ALA A 358 26.28 -27.28 -93.92
C ALA A 358 27.15 -26.34 -93.05
N GLN A 359 28.24 -25.80 -93.60
CA GLN A 359 29.05 -24.79 -92.92
C GLN A 359 28.32 -23.47 -92.73
N GLU A 360 27.57 -22.98 -93.74
CA GLU A 360 26.78 -21.74 -93.62
C GLU A 360 25.61 -21.86 -92.63
N ASP A 361 24.94 -23.02 -92.57
CA ASP A 361 23.86 -23.28 -91.61
C ASP A 361 24.40 -23.49 -90.18
N TYR A 362 25.58 -24.10 -90.05
CA TYR A 362 26.31 -24.16 -88.79
C TYR A 362 26.71 -22.76 -88.32
N GLU A 363 27.24 -21.90 -89.19
CA GLU A 363 27.56 -20.51 -88.82
C GLU A 363 26.32 -19.68 -88.46
N ARG A 364 25.20 -19.84 -89.18
CA ARG A 364 23.94 -19.15 -88.86
C ARG A 364 23.40 -19.59 -87.50
N SER A 365 23.37 -20.90 -87.25
CA SER A 365 22.91 -21.43 -85.96
C SER A 365 23.86 -21.09 -84.80
N TYR A 366 25.17 -21.04 -85.05
CA TYR A 366 26.17 -20.60 -84.08
C TYR A 366 26.00 -19.12 -83.71
N ARG A 367 25.88 -18.22 -84.69
CA ARG A 367 25.62 -16.79 -84.45
C ARG A 367 24.27 -16.57 -83.74
N ALA A 368 23.26 -17.38 -84.02
CA ALA A 368 21.97 -17.32 -83.33
C ALA A 368 22.08 -17.78 -81.85
N ARG A 369 22.84 -18.84 -81.58
CA ARG A 369 23.11 -19.32 -80.21
C ARG A 369 23.90 -18.30 -79.39
N GLU A 370 24.96 -17.72 -79.96
CA GLU A 370 25.74 -16.65 -79.32
C GLU A 370 24.88 -15.44 -78.95
N ARG A 371 24.01 -14.98 -79.87
CA ARG A 371 23.09 -13.87 -79.59
C ARG A 371 22.10 -14.22 -78.47
N ALA A 372 21.53 -15.43 -78.48
CA ALA A 372 20.61 -15.88 -77.44
C ALA A 372 21.29 -16.02 -76.07
N GLU A 373 22.56 -16.45 -76.03
CA GLU A 373 23.32 -16.51 -74.78
C GLU A 373 23.67 -15.13 -74.23
N VAL A 374 24.06 -14.19 -75.09
CA VAL A 374 24.31 -12.79 -74.69
C VAL A 374 23.01 -12.16 -74.16
N GLU A 375 21.89 -12.36 -74.84
CA GLU A 375 20.59 -11.85 -74.41
C GLU A 375 20.15 -12.46 -73.06
N LYS A 376 20.34 -13.76 -72.85
CA LYS A 376 20.07 -14.42 -71.55
C LYS A 376 20.95 -13.86 -70.44
N LYS A 377 22.25 -13.65 -70.70
CA LYS A 377 23.18 -13.03 -69.74
C LYS A 377 22.78 -11.60 -69.41
N GLN A 378 22.35 -10.81 -70.40
CA GLN A 378 21.85 -9.44 -70.20
C GLN A 378 20.56 -9.42 -69.37
N ARG A 379 19.61 -10.32 -69.64
CA ARG A 379 18.37 -10.46 -68.84
C ARG A 379 18.68 -10.84 -67.40
N MET A 380 19.52 -11.86 -67.19
CA MET A 380 19.93 -12.28 -65.85
C MET A 380 20.66 -11.15 -65.09
N MET A 381 21.51 -10.38 -65.76
CA MET A 381 22.15 -9.21 -65.15
C MET A 381 21.14 -8.11 -64.80
N ALA A 382 20.16 -7.84 -65.67
CA ALA A 382 19.11 -6.87 -65.41
C ALA A 382 18.25 -7.27 -64.19
N ASP A 383 17.87 -8.55 -64.08
CA ASP A 383 17.10 -9.08 -62.97
C ASP A 383 17.89 -8.99 -61.64
N ILE A 384 19.20 -9.30 -61.67
CA ILE A 384 20.07 -9.13 -60.49
C ILE A 384 20.18 -7.66 -60.09
N MET A 385 20.29 -6.74 -61.05
CA MET A 385 20.35 -5.30 -60.77
C MET A 385 19.04 -4.79 -60.16
N GLN A 386 17.89 -5.21 -60.68
CA GLN A 386 16.57 -4.87 -60.11
C GLN A 386 16.43 -5.43 -58.69
N SER A 387 16.78 -6.70 -58.47
CA SER A 387 16.76 -7.32 -57.13
C SER A 387 17.67 -6.59 -56.13
N ARG A 388 18.84 -6.09 -56.55
CA ARG A 388 19.71 -5.26 -55.72
C ARG A 388 19.08 -3.92 -55.36
N VAL A 389 18.39 -3.27 -56.31
CA VAL A 389 17.66 -2.02 -56.06
C VAL A 389 16.51 -2.25 -55.08
N ASP A 390 15.73 -3.31 -55.26
CA ASP A 390 14.62 -3.65 -54.37
C ASP A 390 15.11 -4.02 -52.96
N GLN A 391 16.21 -4.76 -52.86
CA GLN A 391 16.84 -5.06 -51.58
C GLN A 391 17.37 -3.78 -50.90
N LYS A 392 17.99 -2.87 -51.66
CA LYS A 392 18.44 -1.58 -51.12
C LYS A 392 17.26 -0.77 -50.59
N ARG A 393 16.19 -0.64 -51.37
CA ARG A 393 14.96 0.07 -50.98
C ARG A 393 14.31 -0.56 -49.75
N SER A 394 14.23 -1.88 -49.68
CA SER A 394 13.68 -2.58 -48.51
C SER A 394 14.52 -2.33 -47.26
N LYS A 395 15.85 -2.32 -47.38
CA LYS A 395 16.76 -1.95 -46.27
C LYS A 395 16.59 -0.49 -45.84
N GLU A 396 16.43 0.44 -46.79
CA GLU A 396 16.18 1.85 -46.50
C GLU A 396 14.85 2.05 -45.74
N VAL A 397 13.78 1.34 -46.13
CA VAL A 397 12.49 1.38 -45.42
C VAL A 397 12.61 0.85 -43.99
N VAL A 398 13.24 -0.31 -43.80
CA VAL A 398 13.45 -0.89 -42.46
C VAL A 398 14.29 0.03 -41.57
N GLN A 399 15.33 0.66 -42.13
CA GLN A 399 16.14 1.64 -41.40
C GLN A 399 15.34 2.89 -41.04
N ALA A 400 14.49 3.39 -41.94
CA ALA A 400 13.63 4.54 -41.68
C ALA A 400 12.59 4.22 -40.59
N GLU A 401 11.96 3.05 -40.63
CA GLU A 401 11.01 2.58 -39.61
C GLU A 401 11.70 2.41 -38.25
N ALA A 402 12.89 1.80 -38.21
CA ALA A 402 13.67 1.67 -36.97
C ALA A 402 14.01 3.05 -36.38
N ALA A 403 14.44 4.02 -37.19
CA ALA A 403 14.73 5.37 -36.74
C ALA A 403 13.47 6.12 -36.24
N GLN A 404 12.31 5.89 -36.87
CA GLN A 404 11.04 6.45 -36.39
C GLN A 404 10.61 5.84 -35.06
N MET A 405 10.76 4.53 -34.90
CA MET A 405 10.48 3.86 -33.63
C MET A 405 11.41 4.36 -32.53
N GLU A 406 12.70 4.52 -32.80
CA GLU A 406 13.66 5.09 -31.84
C GLU A 406 13.28 6.51 -31.41
N LYS A 407 12.90 7.38 -32.36
CA LYS A 407 12.39 8.73 -32.05
C LYS A 407 11.14 8.69 -31.16
N GLN A 408 10.18 7.83 -31.46
CA GLN A 408 8.97 7.70 -30.63
C GLN A 408 9.29 7.18 -29.22
N GLN A 409 10.23 6.24 -29.09
CA GLN A 409 10.69 5.78 -27.77
C GLN A 409 11.39 6.91 -27.02
N PHE A 410 12.25 7.67 -27.69
CA PHE A 410 12.93 8.82 -27.11
C PHE A 410 11.93 9.89 -26.65
N GLU A 411 10.92 10.23 -27.46
CA GLU A 411 9.86 11.16 -27.10
C GLU A 411 9.04 10.69 -25.89
N ARG A 412 8.73 9.38 -25.81
CA ARG A 412 8.06 8.80 -24.64
C ARG A 412 8.91 8.91 -23.38
N ILE A 413 10.21 8.61 -23.47
CA ILE A 413 11.14 8.74 -22.34
C ILE A 413 11.21 10.20 -21.90
N LEU A 414 11.32 11.14 -22.85
CA LEU A 414 11.35 12.58 -22.56
C LEU A 414 10.05 13.05 -21.89
N ALA A 415 8.89 12.57 -22.33
CA ALA A 415 7.61 12.88 -21.71
C ALA A 415 7.52 12.37 -20.27
N VAL A 416 8.01 11.16 -20.00
CA VAL A 416 8.08 10.60 -18.63
C VAL A 416 9.04 11.41 -17.76
N GLN A 417 10.21 11.80 -18.29
CA GLN A 417 11.17 12.63 -17.57
C GLN A 417 10.58 14.00 -17.23
N ARG A 418 9.92 14.68 -18.19
CA ARG A 418 9.23 15.95 -17.94
C ARG A 418 8.13 15.82 -16.89
N ALA A 419 7.29 14.79 -16.99
CA ALA A 419 6.24 14.56 -16.00
C ALA A 419 6.79 14.27 -14.59
N ALA A 420 7.92 13.54 -14.51
CA ALA A 420 8.62 13.30 -13.25
C ALA A 420 9.19 14.61 -12.67
N GLU A 421 9.82 15.44 -13.52
CA GLU A 421 10.35 16.75 -13.12
C GLU A 421 9.24 17.69 -12.64
N GLU A 422 8.13 17.80 -13.37
CA GLU A 422 6.95 18.58 -12.96
C GLU A 422 6.37 18.08 -11.62
N SER A 423 6.30 16.76 -11.42
CA SER A 423 5.85 16.17 -10.16
C SER A 423 6.79 16.50 -9.00
N GLU A 424 8.12 16.45 -9.20
CA GLU A 424 9.09 16.83 -8.17
C GLU A 424 9.02 18.33 -7.86
N GLN A 425 8.96 19.19 -8.88
CA GLN A 425 8.77 20.64 -8.69
C GLN A 425 7.47 20.95 -7.92
N ALA A 426 6.37 20.25 -8.22
CA ALA A 426 5.11 20.40 -7.48
C ALA A 426 5.24 19.97 -6.01
N LYS A 427 5.96 18.87 -5.72
CA LYS A 427 6.23 18.43 -4.34
C LYS A 427 7.11 19.44 -3.60
N GLU A 428 8.13 19.99 -4.24
CA GLU A 428 9.00 21.01 -3.67
C GLU A 428 8.24 22.30 -3.38
N TYR A 429 7.40 22.75 -4.30
CA TYR A 429 6.52 23.91 -4.11
C TYR A 429 5.55 23.68 -2.94
N ALA A 430 4.90 22.51 -2.87
CA ALA A 430 4.02 22.16 -1.76
C ALA A 430 4.76 22.07 -0.42
N ALA A 431 6.00 21.56 -0.40
CA ALA A 431 6.85 21.54 0.78
C ALA A 431 7.25 22.96 1.21
N HIS A 432 7.60 23.82 0.25
CA HIS A 432 7.91 25.24 0.49
C HIS A 432 6.70 25.98 1.06
N GLN A 433 5.52 25.80 0.47
CA GLN A 433 4.29 26.41 0.97
C GLN A 433 3.96 25.94 2.40
N ARG A 434 4.14 24.66 2.71
CA ARG A 434 3.98 24.15 4.09
C ARG A 434 4.95 24.81 5.07
N ARG A 435 6.20 25.07 4.65
CA ARG A 435 7.17 25.80 5.49
C ARG A 435 6.76 27.26 5.71
N ILE A 436 6.24 27.93 4.68
CA ILE A 436 5.72 29.30 4.81
C ILE A 436 4.55 29.32 5.79
N ASN A 437 3.54 28.48 5.58
CA ASN A 437 2.36 28.43 6.43
C ASN A 437 2.75 28.13 7.88
N HIS A 438 3.67 27.18 8.10
CA HIS A 438 4.19 26.89 9.43
C HIS A 438 4.95 28.07 10.06
N ASN A 439 5.71 28.84 9.28
CA ASN A 439 6.36 30.04 9.76
C ASN A 439 5.35 31.13 10.17
N GLU A 440 4.27 31.29 9.39
CA GLU A 440 3.19 32.21 9.71
C GLU A 440 2.46 31.80 11.00
N GLU A 441 2.16 30.51 11.17
CA GLU A 441 1.59 29.97 12.41
C GLU A 441 2.48 30.25 13.63
N ILE A 442 3.79 30.05 13.53
CA ILE A 442 4.74 30.37 14.60
C ILE A 442 4.73 31.87 14.91
N ARG A 443 4.74 32.73 13.89
CA ARG A 443 4.68 34.18 14.09
C ARG A 443 3.40 34.61 14.79
N LEU A 444 2.25 34.03 14.41
CA LEU A 444 0.98 34.24 15.07
C LEU A 444 1.03 33.77 16.53
N GLN A 445 1.59 32.60 16.79
CA GLN A 445 1.74 32.07 18.15
C GLN A 445 2.62 32.98 19.04
N ILE A 446 3.72 33.51 18.48
CA ILE A 446 4.58 34.48 19.17
C ILE A 446 3.79 35.76 19.48
N SER A 447 3.07 36.30 18.48
CA SER A 447 2.23 37.49 18.65
C SER A 447 1.16 37.29 19.73
N GLU A 448 0.47 36.15 19.73
CA GLU A 448 -0.54 35.82 20.75
C GLU A 448 0.07 35.69 22.15
N ASN A 449 1.25 35.10 22.26
CA ASN A 449 1.94 34.97 23.54
C ASN A 449 2.43 36.32 24.06
N ASP A 450 2.94 37.18 23.18
CA ASP A 450 3.34 38.55 23.51
C ASP A 450 2.13 39.39 23.94
N GLU A 451 0.99 39.27 23.24
CA GLU A 451 -0.26 39.89 23.66
C GLU A 451 -0.72 39.40 25.03
N LYS A 452 -0.73 38.08 25.29
CA LYS A 452 -1.08 37.52 26.60
C LYS A 452 -0.15 38.04 27.70
N ARG A 453 1.15 38.13 27.42
CA ARG A 453 2.14 38.67 28.38
C ARG A 453 1.92 40.16 28.63
N SER A 454 1.57 40.92 27.60
CA SER A 454 1.25 42.35 27.71
C SER A 454 -0.02 42.56 28.53
N ARG A 455 -1.10 41.80 28.24
CA ARG A 455 -2.35 41.84 29.00
C ARG A 455 -2.15 41.46 30.47
N ALA A 456 -1.43 40.37 30.75
CA ALA A 456 -1.12 39.98 32.13
C ALA A 456 -0.31 41.06 32.88
N ARG A 457 0.59 41.76 32.19
CA ARG A 457 1.33 42.90 32.76
C ARG A 457 0.41 44.09 33.04
N GLN A 458 -0.50 44.41 32.13
CA GLN A 458 -1.51 45.45 32.32
C GLN A 458 -2.43 45.13 33.51
N GLU A 459 -2.96 43.91 33.57
CA GLU A 459 -3.80 43.43 34.67
C GLU A 459 -3.07 43.52 36.02
N PHE A 460 -1.80 43.12 36.08
CA PHE A 460 -0.98 43.26 37.28
C PHE A 460 -0.77 44.72 37.71
N LEU A 461 -0.51 45.63 36.76
CA LEU A 461 -0.36 47.05 37.04
C LEU A 461 -1.69 47.69 37.48
N GLU A 462 -2.80 47.30 36.87
CA GLU A 462 -4.15 47.72 37.25
C GLU A 462 -4.52 47.22 38.65
N GLU A 463 -4.20 45.97 38.98
CA GLU A 463 -4.40 45.42 40.32
C GLU A 463 -3.55 46.18 41.34
N GLY A 464 -2.29 46.47 41.03
CA GLY A 464 -1.43 47.33 41.85
C GLY A 464 -2.00 48.74 42.03
N SER A 465 -2.61 49.31 40.99
CA SER A 465 -3.29 50.61 41.06
C SER A 465 -4.55 50.56 41.93
N LYS A 466 -5.37 49.51 41.78
CA LYS A 466 -6.57 49.27 42.60
C LYS A 466 -6.22 49.10 44.08
N ILE A 467 -5.14 48.39 44.41
CA ILE A 467 -4.66 48.24 45.79
C ILE A 467 -4.20 49.59 46.36
N ARG A 468 -3.45 50.40 45.59
CA ARG A 468 -3.04 51.74 46.03
C ARG A 468 -4.26 52.64 46.26
N HIS A 469 -5.21 52.64 45.34
CA HIS A 469 -6.45 53.41 45.46
C HIS A 469 -7.29 52.95 46.66
N ALA A 470 -7.38 51.64 46.94
CA ALA A 470 -8.09 51.11 48.09
C ALA A 470 -7.44 51.56 49.41
N LYS A 471 -6.11 51.51 49.50
CA LYS A 471 -5.36 52.03 50.65
C LYS A 471 -5.55 53.53 50.84
N GLU A 472 -5.53 54.30 49.76
CA GLU A 472 -5.74 55.76 49.82
C GLU A 472 -7.18 56.11 50.27
N LEU A 473 -8.17 55.34 49.81
CA LEU A 473 -9.55 55.51 50.29
C LEU A 473 -9.67 55.18 51.78
N GLU A 474 -8.98 54.14 52.24
CA GLU A 474 -8.93 53.75 53.65
C GLU A 474 -8.24 54.80 54.51
N THR A 475 -7.09 55.35 54.09
CA THR A 475 -6.41 56.43 54.83
C THR A 475 -7.28 57.68 54.90
N ARG A 476 -7.92 58.08 53.79
CA ARG A 476 -8.89 59.21 53.79
C ARG A 476 -10.07 58.96 54.72
N ARG A 477 -10.58 57.73 54.78
CA ARG A 477 -11.66 57.33 55.71
C ARG A 477 -11.21 57.42 57.17
N LEU A 478 -9.99 56.95 57.47
CA LEU A 478 -9.40 57.05 58.81
C LEU A 478 -9.15 58.51 59.21
N GLU A 479 -8.72 59.36 58.27
CA GLU A 479 -8.56 60.81 58.50
C GLU A 479 -9.90 61.49 58.79
N THR A 480 -10.95 61.17 58.04
CA THR A 480 -12.31 61.70 58.32
C THR A 480 -12.84 61.22 59.67
N ILE A 481 -12.59 59.97 60.05
CA ILE A 481 -12.97 59.44 61.38
C ILE A 481 -12.17 60.16 62.47
N LYS A 482 -10.86 60.37 62.28
CA LYS A 482 -10.00 61.11 63.21
C LYS A 482 -10.49 62.54 63.39
N GLN A 483 -10.80 63.26 62.31
CA GLN A 483 -11.37 64.61 62.36
C GLN A 483 -12.72 64.64 63.10
N ARG A 484 -13.61 63.67 62.81
CA ARG A 484 -14.90 63.55 63.51
C ARG A 484 -14.71 63.32 65.02
N LYS A 485 -13.76 62.46 65.41
CA LYS A 485 -13.46 62.17 66.82
C LYS A 485 -12.80 63.34 67.54
N LEU A 486 -11.93 64.10 66.86
CA LEU A 486 -11.40 65.36 67.40
C LEU A 486 -12.51 66.39 67.62
N ALA A 487 -13.44 66.54 66.67
CA ALA A 487 -14.59 67.43 66.82
C ALA A 487 -15.55 67.00 67.95
N GLU A 488 -15.73 65.69 68.15
CA GLU A 488 -16.51 65.13 69.27
C GLU A 488 -15.87 65.47 70.63
N LEU A 489 -14.54 65.32 70.75
CA LEU A 489 -13.80 65.65 71.97
C LEU A 489 -13.76 67.16 72.25
N GLN A 490 -13.68 67.99 71.20
CA GLN A 490 -13.80 69.45 71.32
C GLN A 490 -15.20 69.86 71.85
N ARG A 491 -16.28 69.25 71.34
CA ARG A 491 -17.64 69.49 71.85
C ARG A 491 -17.84 69.00 73.29
N ALA A 492 -17.13 67.94 73.69
CA ALA A 492 -17.13 67.44 75.07
C ALA A 492 -16.31 68.31 76.05
N GLY A 493 -15.70 69.40 75.58
CA GLY A 493 -14.99 70.38 76.43
C GLY A 493 -13.59 69.95 76.86
N VAL A 494 -12.95 69.01 76.16
CA VAL A 494 -11.59 68.54 76.49
C VAL A 494 -10.56 69.64 76.12
N PRO A 495 -9.67 70.05 77.05
CA PRO A 495 -8.64 71.05 76.77
C PRO A 495 -7.67 70.63 75.65
N GLU A 496 -7.28 71.59 74.80
CA GLU A 496 -6.47 71.35 73.58
C GLU A 496 -5.14 70.62 73.82
N LYS A 497 -4.55 70.76 75.02
CA LYS A 497 -3.31 70.08 75.41
C LYS A 497 -3.39 68.56 75.26
N TYR A 498 -4.57 67.96 75.50
CA TYR A 498 -4.80 66.52 75.41
C TYR A 498 -5.29 66.07 74.02
N LEU A 499 -5.63 67.00 73.13
CA LEU A 499 -6.04 66.72 71.74
C LEU A 499 -4.84 66.62 70.80
N ALA A 500 -3.72 67.26 71.15
CA ALA A 500 -2.51 67.34 70.33
C ALA A 500 -1.93 65.97 69.94
N GLU A 501 -1.97 64.98 70.84
CA GLU A 501 -1.48 63.62 70.55
C GLU A 501 -2.33 62.90 69.50
N LEU A 502 -3.66 62.99 69.62
CA LEU A 502 -4.58 62.40 68.64
C LEU A 502 -4.50 63.15 67.31
N GLN A 503 -4.33 64.47 67.33
CA GLN A 503 -4.16 65.30 66.14
C GLN A 503 -2.84 65.00 65.39
N ASN A 504 -1.77 64.70 66.11
CA ASN A 504 -0.46 64.40 65.53
C ASN A 504 -0.25 62.91 65.22
N LYS A 505 -1.21 62.03 65.56
CA LYS A 505 -1.15 60.61 65.20
C LYS A 505 -1.16 60.44 63.67
N LYS A 506 -0.07 59.90 63.12
CA LYS A 506 0.03 59.52 61.71
C LYS A 506 -0.85 58.30 61.43
N ILE A 507 -1.53 58.30 60.28
CA ILE A 507 -2.41 57.23 59.80
C ILE A 507 -1.68 56.41 58.75
#